data_AF-A0A847UNS0-F1
#
_entry.id   AF-A0A847UNS0-F1
#
_cell.length_a   1.000
_cell.length_b   1.000
_cell.length_c   1.000
_cell.angle_alpha   90.00
_cell.angle_beta   90.00
_cell.angle_gamma   90.00
#
_symmetry.space_group_name_H-M   'P 1'
#
loop_
_entity.id
_entity.type
_entity.pdbx_description
1 polymer ?
#
loop_
_entity_poly.entity_id
_entity_poly.type
_entity_poly.pdbx_seq_one_letter_code
_entity_poly.pdbx_strand_id
1 'polypeptide(L)'
;MRVDESPETDADIDPATAFSVIASETRLDILEALWRADDRPVRFSELFDAVELADSGQFNYHLQELTGQFVSQGPDGYDLRYAGSQVIRAVRAGTFTRTPDIDPFPVTGACTRCGGGLLAEYADEQFAIDCEDCGKAHGEYPFPPGGLVDRTTAEVATAFAERVRHLHCLAADGVCPDCAGRMGTEISRDGDCCLDVSVRAEFVCKQCRHELCSPVGLTLLDNSRVAAFYDDHGVDLSSRPYWTLPWCVDDQYTSVEDTDPWRLAVRIPLAEAELTAYLDGSLRPVEFERQACGR
;
A
#
# COMPACT_ATOMS: atom_id res chain seq x y z
N MET A 1 53.22 -4.49 11.83
CA MET A 1 52.13 -3.79 11.12
C MET A 1 51.03 -4.82 10.96
N ARG A 2 49.97 -4.70 11.78
CA ARG A 2 48.89 -5.68 11.86
C ARG A 2 48.04 -5.57 10.61
N VAL A 3 47.71 -6.73 10.03
CA VAL A 3 46.69 -6.87 9.00
C VAL A 3 45.37 -6.53 9.68
N ASP A 4 44.70 -5.49 9.17
CA ASP A 4 43.37 -5.10 9.63
C ASP A 4 42.38 -6.06 8.95
N GLU A 5 42.10 -7.17 9.63
CA GLU A 5 40.98 -8.05 9.30
C GLU A 5 39.70 -7.26 9.58
N SER A 6 39.18 -6.62 8.54
CA SER A 6 37.80 -6.15 8.53
C SER A 6 36.89 -7.36 8.77
N PRO A 7 35.90 -7.29 9.68
CA PRO A 7 35.03 -8.41 9.98
C PRO A 7 34.31 -8.80 8.70
N GLU A 8 34.34 -10.10 8.39
CA GLU A 8 33.58 -10.71 7.30
C GLU A 8 32.13 -10.22 7.40
N THR A 9 31.72 -9.39 6.43
CA THR A 9 30.32 -9.08 6.19
C THR A 9 29.60 -10.39 6.00
N ASP A 10 28.67 -10.71 6.91
CA ASP A 10 27.72 -11.82 6.82
C ASP A 10 27.25 -11.91 5.36
N ALA A 11 27.70 -12.95 4.66
CA ALA A 11 27.54 -13.03 3.21
C ALA A 11 26.04 -13.09 2.90
N ASP A 12 25.54 -12.09 2.18
CA ASP A 12 24.15 -12.08 1.72
C ASP A 12 23.84 -13.43 1.07
N ILE A 13 22.86 -14.15 1.64
CA ILE A 13 22.43 -15.44 1.13
C ILE A 13 21.81 -15.20 -0.26
N ASP A 14 22.25 -15.97 -1.25
CA ASP A 14 21.67 -15.92 -2.58
C ASP A 14 20.13 -16.18 -2.53
N PRO A 15 19.31 -15.41 -3.28
CA PRO A 15 17.85 -15.54 -3.22
C PRO A 15 17.32 -16.95 -3.43
N ALA A 16 17.87 -17.72 -4.38
CA ALA A 16 17.40 -19.08 -4.63
C ALA A 16 17.68 -20.00 -3.44
N THR A 17 18.82 -19.79 -2.76
CA THR A 17 19.14 -20.49 -1.52
C THR A 17 18.14 -20.12 -0.42
N ALA A 18 17.86 -18.83 -0.23
CA ALA A 18 16.88 -18.37 0.75
C ALA A 18 15.47 -18.94 0.50
N PHE A 19 14.99 -18.94 -0.74
CA PHE A 19 13.70 -19.55 -1.09
C PHE A 19 13.71 -21.08 -0.93
N SER A 20 14.80 -21.75 -1.25
CA SER A 20 14.92 -23.21 -1.05
C SER A 20 14.83 -23.60 0.42
N VAL A 21 15.30 -22.74 1.33
CA VAL A 21 15.14 -22.94 2.77
C VAL A 21 13.65 -22.88 3.13
N ILE A 22 12.91 -21.91 2.62
CA ILE A 22 11.49 -21.70 2.97
C ILE A 22 10.54 -22.68 2.26
N ALA A 23 10.91 -23.25 1.12
CA ALA A 23 10.09 -24.18 0.35
C ALA A 23 10.00 -25.58 1.01
N SER A 24 9.49 -25.62 2.25
CA SER A 24 9.29 -26.81 3.07
C SER A 24 8.11 -26.58 4.01
N GLU A 25 7.14 -27.48 3.97
CA GLU A 25 5.93 -27.45 4.82
C GLU A 25 6.29 -27.33 6.31
N THR A 26 7.14 -28.24 6.81
CA THR A 26 7.59 -28.22 8.21
C THR A 26 8.28 -26.91 8.61
N ARG A 27 9.04 -26.30 7.71
CA ARG A 27 9.70 -25.02 8.01
C ARG A 27 8.70 -23.86 8.04
N LEU A 28 7.68 -23.89 7.18
CA LEU A 28 6.56 -22.95 7.28
C LEU A 28 5.75 -23.14 8.57
N ASP A 29 5.53 -24.39 9.00
CA ASP A 29 4.87 -24.71 10.27
C ASP A 29 5.66 -24.17 11.47
N ILE A 30 6.99 -24.28 11.44
CA ILE A 30 7.87 -23.70 12.48
C ILE A 30 7.72 -22.17 12.52
N LEU A 31 7.75 -21.49 11.37
CA LEU A 31 7.56 -20.03 11.31
C LEU A 31 6.15 -19.62 11.77
N GLU A 32 5.14 -20.42 11.44
CA GLU A 32 3.76 -20.23 11.88
C GLU A 32 3.59 -20.41 13.39
N ALA A 33 4.23 -21.44 13.97
CA ALA A 33 4.24 -21.68 15.40
C ALA A 33 4.92 -20.53 16.16
N LEU A 34 6.06 -20.04 15.68
CA LEU A 34 6.72 -18.86 16.23
C LEU A 34 5.85 -17.59 16.12
N TRP A 35 5.12 -17.42 15.02
CA TRP A 35 4.22 -16.29 14.82
C TRP A 35 2.99 -16.33 15.73
N ARG A 36 2.44 -17.51 16.01
CA ARG A 36 1.29 -17.71 16.91
C ARG A 36 1.63 -17.60 18.38
N ALA A 37 2.90 -17.73 18.76
CA ALA A 37 3.30 -17.71 20.15
C ALA A 37 3.08 -16.34 20.81
N ASP A 38 2.28 -16.33 21.88
CA ASP A 38 2.03 -15.13 22.69
C ASP A 38 3.29 -14.73 23.48
N ASP A 39 3.95 -15.71 24.10
CA ASP A 39 5.20 -15.55 24.83
C ASP A 39 6.40 -15.84 23.92
N ARG A 40 7.31 -14.87 23.79
CA ARG A 40 8.53 -14.98 22.98
C ARG A 40 9.74 -14.47 23.77
N PRO A 41 10.92 -15.08 23.60
CA PRO A 41 11.25 -16.19 22.68
C PRO A 41 10.70 -17.56 23.13
N VAL A 42 10.51 -18.48 22.18
CA VAL A 42 9.88 -19.81 22.38
C VAL A 42 10.93 -20.90 22.62
N ARG A 43 10.76 -21.74 23.63
CA ARG A 43 11.72 -22.83 23.90
C ARG A 43 11.63 -23.92 22.84
N PHE A 44 12.73 -24.67 22.66
CA PHE A 44 12.77 -25.79 21.71
C PHE A 44 11.62 -26.79 21.90
N SER A 45 11.37 -27.22 23.15
CA SER A 45 10.33 -28.22 23.44
C SER A 45 8.94 -27.70 23.14
N GLU A 46 8.66 -26.44 23.47
CA GLU A 46 7.36 -25.81 23.19
C GLU A 46 7.14 -25.64 21.68
N LEU A 47 8.19 -25.28 20.94
CA LEU A 47 8.12 -25.15 19.50
C LEU A 47 7.99 -26.51 18.80
N PHE A 48 8.66 -27.56 19.32
CA PHE A 48 8.52 -28.93 18.85
C PHE A 48 7.11 -29.46 19.07
N ASP A 49 6.55 -29.26 20.27
CA ASP A 49 5.19 -29.70 20.62
C ASP A 49 4.11 -28.99 19.78
N ALA A 50 4.41 -27.79 19.25
CA ALA A 50 3.49 -27.01 18.41
C ALA A 50 3.48 -27.40 16.93
N VAL A 51 4.44 -28.22 16.48
CA VAL A 51 4.57 -28.65 15.08
C VAL A 51 4.28 -30.15 14.98
N GLU A 52 3.46 -30.56 14.01
CA GLU A 52 3.07 -31.97 13.83
C GLU A 52 4.21 -32.82 13.24
N LEU A 53 5.29 -33.02 14.01
CA LEU A 53 6.44 -33.83 13.63
C LEU A 53 6.85 -34.79 14.74
N ALA A 54 6.93 -36.08 14.42
CA ALA A 54 7.20 -37.12 15.42
C ALA A 54 8.68 -37.23 15.82
N ASP A 55 9.61 -36.80 14.95
CA ASP A 55 11.04 -36.98 15.15
C ASP A 55 11.73 -35.65 15.52
N SER A 56 12.23 -35.58 16.76
CA SER A 56 12.92 -34.40 17.29
C SER A 56 14.24 -34.06 16.56
N GLY A 57 14.89 -35.05 15.95
CA GLY A 57 16.12 -34.86 15.17
C GLY A 57 15.82 -34.20 13.82
N GLN A 58 14.76 -34.65 13.13
CA GLN A 58 14.25 -34.02 11.92
C GLN A 58 13.75 -32.60 12.21
N PHE A 59 13.01 -32.40 13.29
CA PHE A 59 12.59 -31.07 13.71
C PHE A 59 13.79 -30.13 13.92
N ASN A 60 14.79 -30.59 14.67
CA ASN A 60 16.00 -29.80 14.92
C ASN A 60 16.73 -29.49 13.62
N TYR A 61 16.79 -30.41 12.65
CA TYR A 61 17.32 -30.13 11.33
C TYR A 61 16.58 -28.98 10.64
N HIS A 62 15.25 -29.02 10.58
CA HIS A 62 14.45 -27.95 9.96
C HIS A 62 14.61 -26.61 10.69
N LEU A 63 14.66 -26.61 12.01
CA LEU A 63 14.86 -25.41 12.82
C LEU A 63 16.26 -24.80 12.62
N GLN A 64 17.30 -25.63 12.54
CA GLN A 64 18.67 -25.16 12.28
C GLN A 64 18.79 -24.52 10.90
N GLU A 65 18.13 -25.07 9.88
CA GLU A 65 18.12 -24.51 8.52
C GLU A 65 17.48 -23.11 8.45
N LEU A 66 16.51 -22.83 9.34
CA LEU A 66 15.89 -21.51 9.48
C LEU A 66 16.72 -20.55 10.34
N THR A 67 17.54 -21.08 11.25
CA THR A 67 18.28 -20.30 12.23
C THR A 67 19.39 -19.50 11.54
N GLY A 68 19.55 -18.24 11.94
CA GLY A 68 20.46 -17.30 11.30
C GLY A 68 19.73 -16.32 10.41
N GLN A 69 19.03 -16.75 9.36
CA GLN A 69 18.37 -15.81 8.45
C GLN A 69 16.92 -15.51 8.86
N PHE A 70 16.13 -16.55 9.12
CA PHE A 70 14.69 -16.44 9.32
C PHE A 70 14.32 -16.47 10.80
N VAL A 71 15.12 -17.18 11.60
CA VAL A 71 14.93 -17.36 13.04
C VAL A 71 16.20 -16.95 13.77
N SER A 72 16.03 -16.28 14.91
CA SER A 72 17.10 -16.00 15.86
C SER A 72 17.04 -17.02 17.00
N GLN A 73 18.21 -17.41 17.51
CA GLN A 73 18.34 -18.30 18.66
C GLN A 73 19.07 -17.55 19.77
N GLY A 74 18.45 -17.49 20.95
CA GLY A 74 19.01 -16.92 22.17
C GLY A 74 19.03 -17.93 23.32
N PRO A 75 19.51 -17.54 24.51
CA PRO A 75 19.54 -18.42 25.68
C PRO A 75 18.15 -18.87 26.13
N ASP A 76 17.13 -18.04 25.90
CA ASP A 76 15.76 -18.29 26.34
C ASP A 76 14.88 -18.99 25.30
N GLY A 77 15.34 -19.11 24.04
CA GLY A 77 14.58 -19.76 22.97
C GLY A 77 14.81 -19.18 21.58
N TYR A 78 13.82 -19.35 20.71
CA TYR A 78 13.81 -18.95 19.31
C TYR A 78 12.78 -17.84 19.06
N ASP A 79 13.09 -16.90 18.18
CA ASP A 79 12.15 -15.86 17.73
C ASP A 79 12.36 -15.53 16.24
N LEU A 80 11.32 -15.04 15.57
CA LEU A 80 11.38 -14.65 14.17
C LEU A 80 12.34 -13.47 13.97
N ARG A 81 13.22 -13.60 12.98
CA ARG A 81 13.87 -12.43 12.37
C ARG A 81 12.90 -11.74 11.43
N TYR A 82 13.28 -10.55 10.96
CA TYR A 82 12.48 -9.79 10.00
C TYR A 82 12.15 -10.62 8.74
N ALA A 83 13.11 -11.34 8.17
CA ALA A 83 12.89 -12.19 6.99
C ALA A 83 11.84 -13.28 7.26
N GLY A 84 11.93 -14.00 8.38
CA GLY A 84 10.93 -15.01 8.76
C GLY A 84 9.55 -14.40 8.99
N SER A 85 9.50 -13.20 9.57
CA SER A 85 8.26 -12.43 9.75
C SER A 85 7.63 -12.03 8.40
N GLN A 86 8.42 -11.65 7.40
CA GLN A 86 7.91 -11.29 6.08
C GLN A 86 7.31 -12.49 5.35
N VAL A 87 7.94 -13.67 5.45
CA VAL A 87 7.40 -14.92 4.89
C VAL A 87 6.02 -15.22 5.46
N ILE A 88 5.89 -15.29 6.79
CA ILE A 88 4.60 -15.65 7.40
C ILE A 88 3.53 -14.58 7.16
N ARG A 89 3.90 -13.29 7.13
CA ARG A 89 2.97 -12.20 6.80
C ARG A 89 2.44 -12.32 5.38
N ALA A 90 3.28 -12.66 4.40
CA ALA A 90 2.85 -12.85 3.02
C ALA A 90 1.91 -14.06 2.87
N VAL A 91 2.20 -15.16 3.57
CA VAL A 91 1.30 -16.33 3.63
C VAL A 91 -0.04 -15.97 4.27
N ARG A 92 -0.05 -15.24 5.40
CA ARG A 92 -1.28 -14.81 6.10
C ARG A 92 -2.08 -13.75 5.33
N ALA A 93 -1.40 -12.88 4.59
CA ALA A 93 -2.05 -11.97 3.66
C ALA A 93 -2.76 -12.73 2.53
N GLY A 94 -2.43 -14.00 2.30
CA GLY A 94 -3.01 -14.83 1.25
C GLY A 94 -2.41 -14.56 -0.13
N THR A 95 -1.32 -13.78 -0.21
CA THR A 95 -0.67 -13.37 -1.46
C THR A 95 -0.26 -14.54 -2.34
N PHE A 96 0.01 -15.71 -1.75
CA PHE A 96 0.42 -16.91 -2.49
C PHE A 96 -0.61 -18.03 -2.47
N THR A 97 -1.67 -17.92 -1.66
CA THR A 97 -2.52 -19.05 -1.28
C THR A 97 -4.01 -18.81 -1.50
N ARG A 98 -4.42 -17.57 -1.79
CA ARG A 98 -5.83 -17.23 -1.99
C ARG A 98 -6.03 -16.55 -3.33
N THR A 99 -7.14 -16.91 -3.96
CA THR A 99 -7.72 -16.23 -5.11
C THR A 99 -9.20 -16.00 -4.77
N PRO A 100 -9.51 -14.98 -3.96
CA PRO A 100 -10.88 -14.72 -3.53
C PRO A 100 -11.77 -14.40 -4.72
N ASP A 101 -12.98 -14.94 -4.71
CA ASP A 101 -14.05 -14.60 -5.65
C ASP A 101 -15.12 -13.85 -4.86
N ILE A 102 -15.35 -12.58 -5.21
CA ILE A 102 -16.28 -11.70 -4.51
C ILE A 102 -17.18 -11.05 -5.55
N ASP A 103 -18.50 -11.21 -5.37
CA ASP A 103 -19.48 -10.56 -6.22
C ASP A 103 -19.31 -9.03 -6.15
N PRO A 104 -19.38 -8.33 -7.29
CA PRO A 104 -19.37 -6.87 -7.31
C PRO A 104 -20.44 -6.27 -6.39
N PHE A 105 -20.10 -5.18 -5.72
CA PHE A 105 -21.00 -4.56 -4.74
C PHE A 105 -21.00 -3.04 -4.82
N PRO A 106 -22.13 -2.38 -4.51
CA PRO A 106 -22.21 -0.93 -4.58
C PRO A 106 -21.37 -0.27 -3.48
N VAL A 107 -20.76 0.86 -3.81
CA VAL A 107 -20.04 1.71 -2.84
C VAL A 107 -20.68 3.08 -2.71
N THR A 108 -20.41 3.76 -1.60
CA THR A 108 -20.93 5.11 -1.36
C THR A 108 -20.30 6.10 -2.33
N GLY A 109 -21.10 6.94 -2.98
CA GLY A 109 -20.63 8.00 -3.86
C GLY A 109 -21.50 8.11 -5.11
N ALA A 110 -21.12 9.01 -6.00
CA ALA A 110 -21.72 9.16 -7.31
C ALA A 110 -20.61 9.42 -8.32
N CYS A 111 -20.82 8.99 -9.55
CA CYS A 111 -19.89 9.20 -10.65
C CYS A 111 -19.64 10.70 -10.90
N THR A 112 -18.38 11.12 -11.01
CA THR A 112 -18.05 12.55 -11.26
C THR A 112 -18.41 13.01 -12.67
N ARG A 113 -18.63 12.07 -13.61
CA ARG A 113 -18.98 12.35 -15.00
C ARG A 113 -20.50 12.38 -15.23
N CYS A 114 -21.25 11.39 -14.76
CA CYS A 114 -22.69 11.27 -15.06
C CYS A 114 -23.61 11.33 -13.83
N GLY A 115 -23.07 11.30 -12.61
CA GLY A 115 -23.85 11.24 -11.37
C GLY A 115 -24.49 9.88 -11.04
N GLY A 116 -24.23 8.85 -11.85
CA GLY A 116 -24.68 7.47 -11.64
C GLY A 116 -24.03 6.80 -10.42
N GLY A 117 -24.50 5.61 -10.08
CA GLY A 117 -23.95 4.82 -8.97
C GLY A 117 -22.56 4.26 -9.26
N LEU A 118 -21.88 3.84 -8.20
CA LEU A 118 -20.52 3.28 -8.21
C LEU A 118 -20.54 1.84 -7.74
N LEU A 119 -19.84 0.97 -8.47
CA LEU A 119 -19.68 -0.44 -8.18
C LEU A 119 -18.21 -0.73 -7.90
N ALA A 120 -17.95 -1.51 -6.85
CA ALA A 120 -16.65 -2.08 -6.60
C ALA A 120 -16.56 -3.49 -7.21
N GLU A 121 -15.45 -3.76 -7.88
CA GLU A 121 -15.11 -5.07 -8.43
C GLU A 121 -13.72 -5.49 -7.93
N TYR A 122 -13.55 -6.78 -7.65
CA TYR A 122 -12.27 -7.34 -7.24
C TYR A 122 -11.88 -8.47 -8.19
N ALA A 123 -10.80 -8.28 -8.92
CA ALA A 123 -10.26 -9.25 -9.88
C ALA A 123 -8.74 -9.09 -9.97
N ASP A 124 -8.01 -10.19 -10.14
CA ASP A 124 -6.54 -10.20 -10.30
C ASP A 124 -5.79 -9.37 -9.22
N GLU A 125 -6.25 -9.47 -7.97
CA GLU A 125 -5.76 -8.70 -6.81
C GLU A 125 -5.84 -7.18 -6.97
N GLN A 126 -6.59 -6.69 -7.95
CA GLN A 126 -7.00 -5.31 -8.10
C GLN A 126 -8.38 -5.10 -7.50
N PHE A 127 -8.55 -3.95 -6.87
CA PHE A 127 -9.85 -3.47 -6.43
C PHE A 127 -10.16 -2.20 -7.23
N ALA A 128 -11.17 -2.31 -8.09
CA ALA A 128 -11.61 -1.25 -8.98
C ALA A 128 -12.91 -0.64 -8.47
N ILE A 129 -13.08 0.66 -8.67
CA ILE A 129 -14.34 1.37 -8.42
C ILE A 129 -14.71 2.09 -9.71
N ASP A 130 -15.81 1.67 -10.32
CA ASP A 130 -16.26 2.17 -11.62
C ASP A 130 -17.73 2.59 -11.58
N CYS A 131 -18.08 3.52 -12.46
CA CYS A 131 -19.49 3.88 -12.64
C CYS A 131 -20.25 2.80 -13.43
N GLU A 132 -21.36 2.32 -12.88
CA GLU A 132 -22.21 1.30 -13.52
C GLU A 132 -22.87 1.77 -14.83
N ASP A 133 -23.09 3.08 -14.98
CA ASP A 133 -23.82 3.65 -16.11
C ASP A 133 -22.90 4.04 -17.29
N CYS A 134 -21.72 4.59 -17.00
CA CYS A 134 -20.84 5.17 -18.03
C CYS A 134 -19.40 4.62 -18.01
N GLY A 135 -19.07 3.68 -17.12
CA GLY A 135 -17.76 3.04 -17.04
C GLY A 135 -16.60 3.97 -16.68
N LYS A 136 -16.86 5.16 -16.11
CA LYS A 136 -15.78 6.03 -15.64
C LYS A 136 -15.10 5.40 -14.44
N ALA A 137 -13.77 5.26 -14.52
CA ALA A 137 -12.94 4.85 -13.40
C ALA A 137 -12.87 5.93 -12.31
N HIS A 138 -13.05 5.48 -11.06
CA HIS A 138 -12.82 6.23 -9.83
C HIS A 138 -11.60 5.71 -9.05
N GLY A 139 -10.96 4.65 -9.53
CA GLY A 139 -9.67 4.17 -9.04
C GLY A 139 -9.57 2.67 -9.14
N GLU A 140 -8.36 2.20 -9.45
CA GLU A 140 -8.03 0.78 -9.59
C GLU A 140 -6.65 0.60 -8.97
N TYR A 141 -6.58 -0.16 -7.88
CA TYR A 141 -5.35 -0.31 -7.10
C TYR A 141 -5.16 -1.72 -6.54
N PRO A 142 -3.90 -2.16 -6.34
CA PRO A 142 -3.61 -3.46 -5.73
C PRO A 142 -4.15 -3.55 -4.30
N PHE A 143 -4.96 -4.57 -4.05
CA PHE A 143 -5.56 -4.84 -2.75
C PHE A 143 -5.32 -6.30 -2.35
N PRO A 144 -4.35 -6.59 -1.46
CA PRO A 144 -4.04 -7.96 -1.10
C PRO A 144 -5.25 -8.71 -0.49
N PRO A 145 -5.38 -10.03 -0.68
CA PRO A 145 -6.53 -10.81 -0.18
C PRO A 145 -6.81 -10.66 1.32
N GLY A 146 -5.81 -10.36 2.14
CA GLY A 146 -5.96 -10.06 3.57
C GLY A 146 -6.85 -8.85 3.87
N GLY A 147 -7.03 -7.96 2.90
CA GLY A 147 -7.99 -6.86 2.93
C GLY A 147 -9.45 -7.31 2.89
N LEU A 148 -9.72 -8.55 2.50
CA LEU A 148 -11.08 -9.09 2.31
C LEU A 148 -11.53 -10.00 3.47
N VAL A 149 -10.59 -10.48 4.28
CA VAL A 149 -10.83 -11.46 5.34
C VAL A 149 -11.63 -10.84 6.48
N ASP A 150 -12.68 -11.55 6.92
CA ASP A 150 -13.51 -11.21 8.08
C ASP A 150 -14.07 -9.78 8.02
N ARG A 151 -14.40 -9.30 6.82
CA ARG A 151 -14.98 -7.97 6.59
C ARG A 151 -16.29 -8.04 5.82
N THR A 152 -17.22 -7.17 6.17
CA THR A 152 -18.35 -6.80 5.32
C THR A 152 -17.86 -5.99 4.11
N THR A 153 -18.68 -5.91 3.05
CA THR A 153 -18.36 -5.11 1.85
C THR A 153 -18.06 -3.63 2.17
N ALA A 154 -18.77 -3.04 3.14
CA ALA A 154 -18.51 -1.68 3.60
C ALA A 154 -17.16 -1.53 4.32
N GLU A 155 -16.78 -2.52 5.13
CA GLU A 155 -15.47 -2.55 5.79
C GLU A 155 -14.33 -2.80 4.80
N VAL A 156 -14.56 -3.61 3.76
CA VAL A 156 -13.62 -3.79 2.65
C VAL A 156 -13.38 -2.47 1.93
N ALA A 157 -14.45 -1.76 1.52
CA ALA A 157 -14.32 -0.46 0.87
C ALA A 157 -13.56 0.54 1.76
N THR A 158 -13.86 0.58 3.06
CA THR A 158 -13.15 1.44 4.02
C THR A 158 -11.67 1.09 4.08
N ALA A 159 -11.32 -0.20 4.23
CA ALA A 159 -9.93 -0.65 4.27
C ALA A 159 -9.17 -0.33 2.97
N PHE A 160 -9.85 -0.44 1.82
CA PHE A 160 -9.31 -0.04 0.52
C PHE A 160 -9.02 1.46 0.47
N ALA A 161 -9.97 2.31 0.87
CA ALA A 161 -9.81 3.76 0.89
C ALA A 161 -8.59 4.21 1.71
N GLU A 162 -8.47 3.67 2.93
CA GLU A 162 -7.36 3.97 3.84
C GLU A 162 -6.02 3.52 3.26
N ARG A 163 -5.98 2.31 2.70
CA ARG A 163 -4.77 1.80 2.06
C ARG A 163 -4.34 2.70 0.91
N VAL A 164 -5.23 2.99 -0.05
CA VAL A 164 -4.94 3.84 -1.21
C VAL A 164 -4.39 5.18 -0.75
N ARG A 165 -5.07 5.85 0.19
CA ARG A 165 -4.62 7.12 0.78
C ARG A 165 -3.17 7.01 1.27
N HIS A 166 -2.88 6.11 2.18
CA HIS A 166 -1.57 6.05 2.83
C HIS A 166 -0.44 5.56 1.92
N LEU A 167 -0.72 4.67 0.97
CA LEU A 167 0.29 4.24 0.00
C LEU A 167 0.71 5.40 -0.92
N HIS A 168 -0.26 6.20 -1.37
CA HIS A 168 0.01 7.36 -2.21
C HIS A 168 0.70 8.49 -1.45
N CYS A 169 0.41 8.67 -0.15
CA CYS A 169 1.15 9.60 0.70
C CYS A 169 2.63 9.23 0.79
N LEU A 170 2.95 7.96 1.11
CA LEU A 170 4.34 7.47 1.14
C LEU A 170 5.04 7.70 -0.21
N ALA A 171 4.35 7.40 -1.31
CA ALA A 171 4.90 7.56 -2.64
C ALA A 171 5.19 9.03 -3.00
N ALA A 172 4.27 9.94 -2.66
CA ALA A 172 4.42 11.39 -2.82
C ALA A 172 5.58 11.94 -1.98
N ASP A 173 5.82 11.37 -0.79
CA ASP A 173 6.96 11.70 0.07
C ASP A 173 8.30 11.10 -0.42
N GLY A 174 8.28 10.34 -1.50
CA GLY A 174 9.48 9.74 -2.10
C GLY A 174 9.89 8.40 -1.51
N VAL A 175 8.99 7.74 -0.76
CA VAL A 175 9.24 6.46 -0.06
C VAL A 175 8.38 5.34 -0.65
N CYS A 176 9.01 4.23 -1.03
CA CYS A 176 8.29 3.11 -1.63
C CYS A 176 7.49 2.36 -0.57
N PRO A 177 6.18 2.16 -0.75
CA PRO A 177 5.38 1.42 0.22
C PRO A 177 5.76 -0.06 0.31
N ASP A 178 6.35 -0.64 -0.73
CA ASP A 178 6.71 -2.07 -0.76
C ASP A 178 8.08 -2.36 -0.15
N CYS A 179 9.10 -1.54 -0.45
CA CYS A 179 10.48 -1.82 -0.06
C CYS A 179 11.18 -0.69 0.72
N ALA A 180 10.47 0.40 1.04
CA ALA A 180 11.02 1.63 1.63
C ALA A 180 12.14 2.31 0.81
N GLY A 181 12.36 1.86 -0.43
CA GLY A 181 13.30 2.46 -1.37
C GLY A 181 12.87 3.83 -1.87
N ARG A 182 13.76 4.51 -2.61
CA ARG A 182 13.49 5.84 -3.16
C ARG A 182 12.48 5.76 -4.31
N MET A 183 11.34 6.43 -4.16
CA MET A 183 10.38 6.67 -5.23
C MET A 183 10.81 7.86 -6.08
N GLY A 184 10.67 7.73 -7.40
CA GLY A 184 10.64 8.86 -8.33
C GLY A 184 9.19 9.26 -8.61
N THR A 185 9.01 10.51 -9.02
CA THR A 185 7.73 11.07 -9.45
C THR A 185 7.90 11.58 -10.87
N GLU A 186 7.01 11.18 -11.76
CA GLU A 186 6.91 11.68 -13.13
C GLU A 186 5.48 12.17 -13.38
N ILE A 187 5.33 13.34 -13.99
CA ILE A 187 4.03 13.85 -14.41
C ILE A 187 3.84 13.45 -15.86
N SER A 188 2.80 12.65 -16.11
CA SER A 188 2.44 12.18 -17.44
C SER A 188 1.20 12.93 -17.94
N ARG A 189 1.21 13.23 -19.24
CA ARG A 189 0.12 13.88 -19.96
C ARG A 189 -0.28 13.06 -21.16
N ASP A 190 -1.59 12.89 -21.33
CA ASP A 190 -2.23 12.24 -22.47
C ASP A 190 -1.82 10.76 -22.64
N GLY A 191 -2.77 9.90 -23.05
CA GLY A 191 -2.55 8.46 -23.26
C GLY A 191 -3.34 7.58 -22.30
N ASP A 192 -3.51 6.31 -22.68
CA ASP A 192 -4.33 5.36 -21.95
C ASP A 192 -3.84 5.21 -20.49
N CYS A 193 -4.79 5.29 -19.56
CA CYS A 193 -4.58 5.23 -18.12
C CYS A 193 -5.73 4.44 -17.49
N CYS A 194 -5.43 3.61 -16.49
CA CYS A 194 -6.45 2.91 -15.69
C CYS A 194 -7.39 3.85 -14.92
N LEU A 195 -7.03 5.13 -14.79
CA LEU A 195 -7.80 6.11 -13.99
C LEU A 195 -8.71 7.02 -14.82
N ASP A 196 -8.74 6.88 -16.14
CA ASP A 196 -9.59 7.71 -17.03
C ASP A 196 -9.35 9.22 -16.78
N VAL A 197 -8.06 9.61 -16.71
CA VAL A 197 -7.56 10.99 -16.58
C VAL A 197 -6.43 11.28 -17.57
N SER A 198 -6.33 12.52 -18.01
CA SER A 198 -5.35 13.03 -18.98
C SER A 198 -4.06 13.55 -18.31
N VAL A 199 -4.13 13.99 -17.05
CA VAL A 199 -2.95 14.42 -16.27
C VAL A 199 -2.84 13.57 -15.01
N ARG A 200 -1.69 12.91 -14.83
CA ARG A 200 -1.45 11.99 -13.72
C ARG A 200 -0.02 12.04 -13.21
N ALA A 201 0.14 11.53 -12.00
CA ALA A 201 1.43 11.25 -11.41
C ALA A 201 1.73 9.76 -11.49
N GLU A 202 2.92 9.42 -11.98
CA GLU A 202 3.46 8.07 -11.97
C GLU A 202 4.60 8.02 -10.95
N PHE A 203 4.43 7.18 -9.93
CA PHE A 203 5.45 6.93 -8.93
C PHE A 203 6.15 5.61 -9.21
N VAL A 204 7.47 5.65 -9.41
CA VAL A 204 8.26 4.43 -9.73
C VAL A 204 9.40 4.26 -8.74
N CYS A 205 9.45 3.11 -8.06
CA CYS A 205 10.55 2.79 -7.16
C CYS A 205 11.84 2.52 -7.94
N LYS A 206 12.95 3.13 -7.53
CA LYS A 206 14.28 2.86 -8.13
C LYS A 206 14.85 1.48 -7.78
N GLN A 207 14.33 0.85 -6.72
CA GLN A 207 14.83 -0.43 -6.19
C GLN A 207 13.99 -1.60 -6.69
N CYS A 208 12.71 -1.69 -6.29
CA CYS A 208 11.84 -2.82 -6.60
C CYS A 208 10.98 -2.64 -7.84
N ARG A 209 11.02 -1.47 -8.50
CA ARG A 209 10.15 -1.12 -9.63
C ARG A 209 8.64 -1.20 -9.32
N HIS A 210 8.26 -1.08 -8.05
CA HIS A 210 6.85 -0.85 -7.71
C HIS A 210 6.37 0.45 -8.35
N GLU A 211 5.18 0.38 -8.95
CA GLU A 211 4.56 1.48 -9.69
C GLU A 211 3.22 1.83 -9.07
N LEU A 212 2.95 3.13 -8.92
CA LEU A 212 1.64 3.66 -8.55
C LEU A 212 1.25 4.76 -9.52
N CYS A 213 0.06 4.60 -10.10
CA CYS A 213 -0.57 5.59 -10.95
C CYS A 213 -1.58 6.40 -10.14
N SER A 214 -1.49 7.72 -10.13
CA SER A 214 -2.28 8.57 -9.24
C SER A 214 -2.86 9.77 -9.97
N PRO A 215 -4.14 10.13 -9.74
CA PRO A 215 -4.62 11.46 -10.04
C PRO A 215 -3.79 12.46 -9.20
N VAL A 216 -3.48 13.62 -9.76
CA VAL A 216 -2.64 14.62 -9.08
C VAL A 216 -3.26 15.03 -7.74
N GLY A 217 -4.57 15.29 -7.71
CA GLY A 217 -5.24 15.70 -6.50
C GLY A 217 -5.27 14.66 -5.38
N LEU A 218 -5.15 13.36 -5.69
CA LEU A 218 -5.11 12.30 -4.65
C LEU A 218 -3.93 12.49 -3.68
N THR A 219 -2.82 13.06 -4.15
CA THR A 219 -1.62 13.36 -3.33
C THR A 219 -1.86 14.41 -2.25
N LEU A 220 -2.96 15.17 -2.33
CA LEU A 220 -3.30 16.23 -1.39
C LEU A 220 -4.16 15.74 -0.22
N LEU A 221 -4.56 14.47 -0.19
CA LEU A 221 -5.45 13.90 0.84
C LEU A 221 -4.92 14.01 2.28
N ASP A 222 -3.61 13.95 2.46
CA ASP A 222 -2.95 14.06 3.76
C ASP A 222 -2.27 15.43 3.95
N ASN A 223 -2.60 16.39 3.08
CA ASN A 223 -2.08 17.75 3.20
C ASN A 223 -2.80 18.51 4.31
N SER A 224 -2.05 18.95 5.33
CA SER A 224 -2.60 19.69 6.48
C SER A 224 -3.42 20.93 6.13
N ARG A 225 -3.10 21.66 5.04
CA ARG A 225 -3.88 22.84 4.63
C ARG A 225 -5.21 22.45 3.97
N VAL A 226 -5.23 21.35 3.24
CA VAL A 226 -6.47 20.78 2.69
C VAL A 226 -7.34 20.22 3.80
N ALA A 227 -6.76 19.49 4.74
CA ALA A 227 -7.47 19.01 5.93
C ALA A 227 -8.06 20.17 6.75
N ALA A 228 -7.29 21.24 7.00
CA ALA A 228 -7.79 22.43 7.70
C ALA A 228 -8.91 23.14 6.92
N PHE A 229 -8.85 23.19 5.59
CA PHE A 229 -9.93 23.74 4.78
C PHE A 229 -11.22 22.93 4.90
N TYR A 230 -11.13 21.61 4.98
CA TYR A 230 -12.28 20.74 5.25
C TYR A 230 -12.83 20.90 6.68
N ASP A 231 -11.94 20.96 7.67
CA ASP A 231 -12.29 21.16 9.09
C ASP A 231 -12.98 22.51 9.34
N ASP A 232 -12.53 23.59 8.67
CA ASP A 232 -13.17 24.91 8.68
C ASP A 232 -14.65 24.87 8.24
N HIS A 233 -15.05 23.84 7.48
CA HIS A 233 -16.43 23.61 7.03
C HIS A 233 -17.13 22.47 7.79
N GLY A 234 -16.55 21.99 8.88
CA GLY A 234 -17.11 20.94 9.73
C GLY A 234 -17.12 19.55 9.08
N VAL A 235 -16.23 19.31 8.12
CA VAL A 235 -16.09 18.02 7.44
C VAL A 235 -14.75 17.40 7.79
N ASP A 236 -14.77 16.19 8.35
CA ASP A 236 -13.55 15.41 8.52
C ASP A 236 -13.14 14.80 7.17
N LEU A 237 -12.01 15.27 6.63
CA LEU A 237 -11.46 14.76 5.36
C LEU A 237 -10.96 13.31 5.49
N SER A 238 -10.49 12.91 6.67
CA SER A 238 -9.93 11.58 6.88
C SER A 238 -11.00 10.50 6.81
N SER A 239 -12.21 10.78 7.31
CA SER A 239 -13.36 9.86 7.24
C SER A 239 -14.03 9.77 5.87
N ARG A 240 -13.51 10.47 4.84
CA ARG A 240 -14.07 10.50 3.48
C ARG A 240 -13.31 9.51 2.58
N PRO A 241 -14.01 8.56 1.94
CA PRO A 241 -13.37 7.75 0.90
C PRO A 241 -12.95 8.63 -0.26
N TYR A 242 -11.73 8.44 -0.77
CA TYR A 242 -11.15 9.33 -1.77
C TYR A 242 -11.99 9.42 -3.04
N TRP A 243 -12.65 8.33 -3.44
CA TRP A 243 -13.49 8.30 -4.65
C TRP A 243 -14.76 9.15 -4.56
N THR A 244 -15.10 9.63 -3.36
CA THR A 244 -16.21 10.58 -3.13
C THR A 244 -15.77 12.04 -3.23
N LEU A 245 -14.48 12.29 -3.48
CA LEU A 245 -13.88 13.61 -3.60
C LEU A 245 -13.54 13.83 -5.07
N PRO A 246 -14.30 14.67 -5.80
CA PRO A 246 -14.12 14.78 -7.25
C PRO A 246 -12.70 15.15 -7.68
N TRP A 247 -12.02 16.00 -6.92
CA TRP A 247 -10.62 16.40 -7.15
C TRP A 247 -9.60 15.28 -6.93
N CYS A 248 -9.99 14.14 -6.33
CA CYS A 248 -9.14 12.96 -6.19
C CYS A 248 -9.26 11.96 -7.34
N VAL A 249 -10.28 12.05 -8.21
CA VAL A 249 -10.58 11.02 -9.23
C VAL A 249 -10.88 11.58 -10.63
N ASP A 250 -10.88 12.91 -10.75
CA ASP A 250 -11.20 13.60 -11.99
C ASP A 250 -10.20 14.73 -12.22
N ASP A 251 -9.57 14.73 -13.38
CA ASP A 251 -8.58 15.73 -13.76
C ASP A 251 -9.20 17.03 -14.27
N GLN A 252 -10.54 17.15 -14.36
CA GLN A 252 -11.19 18.44 -14.57
C GLN A 252 -10.85 19.47 -13.46
N TYR A 253 -10.42 18.99 -12.29
CA TYR A 253 -9.96 19.81 -11.18
C TYR A 253 -8.45 20.12 -11.23
N THR A 254 -7.72 19.52 -12.17
CA THR A 254 -6.27 19.69 -12.32
C THR A 254 -5.96 20.45 -13.62
N SER A 255 -5.25 21.57 -13.51
CA SER A 255 -4.71 22.28 -14.68
C SER A 255 -3.18 22.27 -14.68
N VAL A 256 -2.59 22.25 -15.88
CA VAL A 256 -1.16 22.43 -16.10
C VAL A 256 -0.92 23.89 -16.44
N GLU A 257 -0.33 24.64 -15.52
CA GLU A 257 -0.02 26.07 -15.68
C GLU A 257 1.30 26.27 -16.43
N ASP A 258 2.29 25.42 -16.15
CA ASP A 258 3.60 25.40 -16.81
C ASP A 258 4.18 23.97 -16.81
N THR A 259 5.09 23.67 -17.73
CA THR A 259 5.79 22.39 -17.85
C THR A 259 7.30 22.52 -17.67
N ASP A 260 7.87 23.73 -17.73
CA ASP A 260 9.31 23.96 -17.55
C ASP A 260 9.60 25.28 -16.80
N PRO A 261 9.63 25.26 -15.44
CA PRO A 261 9.39 24.09 -14.60
C PRO A 261 7.90 23.73 -14.50
N TRP A 262 7.61 22.47 -14.19
CA TRP A 262 6.24 22.03 -13.90
C TRP A 262 5.57 22.89 -12.83
N ARG A 263 4.37 23.37 -13.16
CA ARG A 263 3.43 24.00 -12.23
C ARG A 263 2.03 23.47 -12.52
N LEU A 264 1.47 22.77 -11.56
CA LEU A 264 0.09 22.25 -11.61
C LEU A 264 -0.78 23.04 -10.65
N ALA A 265 -2.07 23.18 -10.95
CA ALA A 265 -3.06 23.71 -10.00
C ALA A 265 -4.18 22.69 -9.81
N VAL A 266 -4.50 22.37 -8.54
CA VAL A 266 -5.62 21.50 -8.17
C VAL A 266 -6.67 22.34 -7.45
N ARG A 267 -7.88 22.38 -8.01
CA ARG A 267 -9.03 23.09 -7.43
C ARG A 267 -9.84 22.15 -6.53
N ILE A 268 -10.09 22.60 -5.30
CA ILE A 268 -10.75 21.83 -4.25
C ILE A 268 -12.00 22.61 -3.82
N PRO A 269 -13.15 22.40 -4.49
CA PRO A 269 -14.40 23.05 -4.11
C PRO A 269 -15.02 22.38 -2.87
N LEU A 270 -15.51 23.20 -1.95
CA LEU A 270 -16.27 22.76 -0.77
C LEU A 270 -17.26 23.84 -0.35
N ALA A 271 -18.55 23.49 -0.33
CA ALA A 271 -19.64 24.43 -0.05
C ALA A 271 -19.57 25.68 -0.95
N GLU A 272 -19.56 26.89 -0.37
CA GLU A 272 -19.41 28.18 -1.08
C GLU A 272 -17.94 28.66 -1.09
N ALA A 273 -16.96 27.77 -0.99
CA ALA A 273 -15.55 28.12 -1.04
C ALA A 273 -14.77 27.18 -1.98
N GLU A 274 -13.64 27.67 -2.46
CA GLU A 274 -12.67 26.89 -3.23
C GLU A 274 -11.27 27.13 -2.66
N LEU A 275 -10.51 26.05 -2.51
CA LEU A 275 -9.08 26.10 -2.24
C LEU A 275 -8.34 25.60 -3.49
N THR A 276 -7.41 26.40 -4.00
CA THR A 276 -6.52 26.00 -5.09
C THR A 276 -5.14 25.72 -4.53
N ALA A 277 -4.62 24.52 -4.75
CA ALA A 277 -3.26 24.13 -4.40
C ALA A 277 -2.38 24.14 -5.65
N TYR A 278 -1.26 24.86 -5.61
CA TYR A 278 -0.28 24.86 -6.68
C TYR A 278 0.87 23.91 -6.33
N LEU A 279 1.22 23.02 -7.25
CA LEU A 279 2.20 21.95 -7.06
C LEU A 279 3.38 22.12 -8.03
N ASP A 280 4.59 21.77 -7.58
CA ASP A 280 5.77 21.66 -8.44
C ASP A 280 5.85 20.29 -9.15
N GLY A 281 6.91 20.06 -9.94
CA GLY A 281 7.15 18.80 -10.65
C GLY A 281 7.38 17.56 -9.78
N SER A 282 7.57 17.74 -8.48
CA SER A 282 7.62 16.66 -7.49
C SER A 282 6.33 16.56 -6.67
N LEU A 283 5.25 17.20 -7.14
CA LEU A 283 3.93 17.28 -6.49
C LEU A 283 3.96 17.92 -5.11
N ARG A 284 4.98 18.73 -4.81
CA ARG A 284 5.05 19.45 -3.54
C ARG A 284 4.22 20.71 -3.64
N PRO A 285 3.31 20.96 -2.68
CA PRO A 285 2.57 22.20 -2.66
C PRO A 285 3.50 23.39 -2.42
N VAL A 286 3.51 24.34 -3.36
CA VAL A 286 4.32 25.57 -3.28
C VAL A 286 3.49 26.77 -2.86
N GLU A 287 2.19 26.76 -3.16
CA GLU A 287 1.28 27.87 -2.90
C GLU A 287 -0.16 27.36 -2.72
N PHE A 288 -0.95 28.10 -1.93
CA PHE A 288 -2.37 27.84 -1.77
C PHE A 288 -3.13 29.16 -1.86
N GLU A 289 -4.20 29.18 -2.65
CA GLU A 289 -5.11 30.31 -2.75
C GLU A 289 -6.51 29.89 -2.31
N ARG A 290 -7.13 30.64 -1.40
CA ARG A 290 -8.51 30.41 -0.97
C ARG A 290 -9.40 31.49 -1.55
N GLN A 291 -10.48 31.08 -2.20
CA GLN A 291 -11.49 31.97 -2.74
C GLN A 291 -12.84 31.63 -2.09
N ALA A 292 -13.58 32.66 -1.68
CA ALA A 292 -15.00 32.50 -1.37
C ALA A 292 -15.75 32.59 -2.71
N CYS A 293 -16.58 31.59 -3.02
CA CYS A 293 -17.52 31.69 -4.14
C CYS A 293 -18.58 32.72 -3.74
N GLY A 294 -18.41 33.96 -4.21
CA GLY A 294 -19.35 35.04 -3.94
C GLY A 294 -20.76 34.69 -4.41
N ARG A 295 -21.76 35.07 -3.59
CA ARG A 295 -23.19 35.03 -3.96
C ARG A 295 -23.51 35.86 -5.18
#